data_AF-A0A1Y5D535-F1
#
_entry.id   AF-A0A1Y5D535-F1
#
_cell.length_a   1.000
_cell.length_b   1.000
_cell.length_c   1.000
_cell.angle_alpha   90.00
_cell.angle_beta   90.00
_cell.angle_gamma   90.00
#
_symmetry.space_group_name_H-M   'P 1'
#
loop_
_entity.id
_entity.type
_entity.pdbx_description
1 polymer ?
#
loop_
_entity_poly.entity_id
_entity_poly.type
_entity_poly.pdbx_seq_one_letter_code
_entity_poly.pdbx_strand_id
1 'polypeptide(L)'
;MLVFTITNNITEDVWVGTCKDSSDERFEQFQEAMALGIKSQFYKDLRDFSVQNFTVEDFAVAEDREELKDLFAEAMETYNGRTLVGIKTSLGKTSIATMAPLKSSVKIPKRPVSSAALAISKAASTKPRRTPTKAVNEKVSSGRTGNAAKERMIKEKLADEKAQRAQLKSRQVMDQADEMAAIMARLDSRGSTAGKKR
;
A
#
# COMPACT_ATOMS: atom_id res chain seq x y z
N MET A 1 7.39 -2.79 -12.69
CA MET A 1 6.89 -3.21 -11.36
C MET A 1 6.78 -4.72 -11.39
N LEU A 2 6.68 -5.43 -10.28
CA LEU A 2 6.55 -6.88 -10.33
C LEU A 2 5.62 -7.41 -9.23
N VAL A 3 5.04 -8.56 -9.51
CA VAL A 3 4.28 -9.38 -8.58
C VAL A 3 5.22 -10.44 -8.04
N PHE A 4 5.26 -10.58 -6.72
CA PHE A 4 6.06 -11.60 -6.04
C PHE A 4 5.18 -12.38 -5.08
N THR A 5 5.59 -13.60 -4.80
CA THR A 5 4.96 -14.50 -3.84
C THR A 5 5.94 -14.80 -2.71
N ILE A 6 5.41 -14.92 -1.50
CA ILE A 6 6.15 -15.40 -0.33
C ILE A 6 5.43 -16.64 0.16
N THR A 7 6.09 -17.79 0.07
CA THR A 7 5.52 -19.08 0.47
C THR A 7 6.12 -19.50 1.80
N ASN A 8 5.27 -19.89 2.75
CA ASN A 8 5.73 -20.53 3.98
C ASN A 8 5.90 -22.04 3.74
N ASN A 9 7.12 -22.55 3.88
CA ASN A 9 7.40 -23.98 3.68
C ASN A 9 6.82 -24.89 4.77
N ILE A 10 6.31 -24.33 5.88
CA ILE A 10 5.69 -25.10 6.97
C ILE A 10 4.17 -25.19 6.80
N THR A 11 3.51 -24.05 6.55
CA THR A 11 2.03 -24.00 6.44
C THR A 11 1.53 -24.09 5.01
N GLU A 12 2.42 -24.02 4.03
CA GLU A 12 2.11 -23.91 2.59
C GLU A 12 1.25 -22.68 2.26
N ASP A 13 1.12 -21.73 3.19
CA ASP A 13 0.43 -20.47 2.96
C ASP A 13 1.27 -19.60 2.02
N VAL A 14 0.65 -19.18 0.91
CA VAL A 14 1.26 -18.26 -0.05
C VAL A 14 0.75 -16.84 0.18
N TRP A 15 1.66 -15.89 0.15
CA TRP A 15 1.40 -14.47 0.32
C TRP A 15 1.78 -13.71 -0.93
N VAL A 16 0.82 -13.04 -1.56
CA VAL A 16 1.04 -12.36 -2.85
C VAL A 16 1.23 -10.86 -2.61
N GLY A 17 2.31 -10.29 -3.14
CA GLY A 17 2.65 -8.89 -3.02
C GLY A 17 3.03 -8.24 -4.34
N THR A 18 3.10 -6.91 -4.33
CA THR A 18 3.63 -6.13 -5.46
C THR A 18 4.76 -5.22 -4.99
N CYS A 19 5.83 -5.16 -5.77
CA CYS A 19 6.95 -4.24 -5.57
C CYS A 19 7.36 -3.59 -6.88
N LYS A 20 8.26 -2.61 -6.79
CA LYS A 20 8.66 -1.82 -7.94
C LYS A 20 9.89 -2.41 -8.63
N ASP A 21 10.88 -2.82 -7.84
CA ASP A 21 12.23 -3.11 -8.31
C ASP A 21 12.71 -4.52 -7.89
N SER A 22 12.71 -4.87 -6.59
CA SER A 22 13.13 -6.19 -6.09
C SER A 22 12.16 -6.75 -5.05
N SER A 23 11.91 -8.07 -5.11
CA SER A 23 11.14 -8.82 -4.12
C SER A 23 11.94 -9.05 -2.83
N ASP A 24 13.22 -9.42 -2.93
CA ASP A 24 14.11 -9.63 -1.79
C ASP A 24 14.25 -8.38 -0.92
N GLU A 25 14.50 -7.22 -1.53
CA GLU A 25 14.57 -5.95 -0.79
C GLU A 25 13.24 -5.64 -0.10
N ARG A 26 12.12 -5.97 -0.76
CA ARG A 26 10.79 -5.77 -0.16
C ARG A 26 10.57 -6.73 1.01
N PHE A 27 11.10 -7.95 0.93
CA PHE A 27 11.05 -8.92 2.01
C PHE A 27 11.92 -8.52 3.20
N GLU A 28 13.12 -8.01 2.96
CA GLU A 28 13.99 -7.46 4.01
C GLU A 28 13.30 -6.32 4.77
N GLN A 29 12.59 -5.42 4.07
CA GLN A 29 11.76 -4.39 4.71
C GLN A 29 10.67 -4.99 5.62
N PHE A 30 10.07 -6.13 5.26
CA PHE A 30 9.13 -6.83 6.15
C PHE A 30 9.83 -7.39 7.39
N GLN A 31 11.07 -7.86 7.27
CA GLN A 31 11.85 -8.35 8.41
C GLN A 31 12.18 -7.20 9.38
N GLU A 32 12.64 -6.07 8.86
CA GLU A 32 12.88 -4.86 9.67
C GLU A 32 11.59 -4.38 10.36
N ALA A 33 10.48 -4.39 9.63
CA ALA A 33 9.17 -4.01 10.14
C ALA A 33 8.65 -4.96 11.25
N MET A 34 9.15 -6.19 11.31
CA MET A 34 8.82 -7.12 12.40
C MET A 34 9.26 -6.56 13.75
N ALA A 35 10.43 -5.91 13.80
CA ALA A 35 10.96 -5.27 15.01
C ALA A 35 10.10 -4.06 15.45
N LEU A 36 9.37 -3.45 14.52
CA LEU A 36 8.48 -2.32 14.79
C LEU A 36 7.15 -2.72 15.45
N GLY A 37 6.89 -4.02 15.63
CA GLY A 37 5.73 -4.51 16.38
C GLY A 37 4.39 -4.28 15.68
N ILE A 38 4.39 -4.14 14.34
CA ILE A 38 3.17 -3.94 13.56
C ILE A 38 2.27 -5.18 13.70
N LYS A 39 1.00 -4.95 14.06
CA LYS A 39 -0.01 -6.01 14.17
C LYS A 39 -0.57 -6.32 12.79
N SER A 40 -0.04 -7.37 12.16
CA SER A 40 -0.57 -7.98 10.93
C SER A 40 -0.52 -9.50 11.08
N GLN A 41 -1.44 -10.20 10.39
CA GLN A 41 -1.43 -11.66 10.33
C GLN A 41 -0.11 -12.17 9.75
N PHE A 42 0.40 -11.54 8.69
CA PHE A 42 1.68 -11.89 8.10
C PHE A 42 2.84 -11.82 9.11
N TYR A 43 2.92 -10.75 9.91
CA TYR A 43 3.96 -10.63 10.94
C TYR A 43 3.79 -11.60 12.11
N LYS A 44 2.57 -12.09 12.36
CA LYS A 44 2.34 -13.16 13.33
C LYS A 44 2.95 -14.46 12.80
N ASP A 45 2.61 -14.82 11.57
CA ASP A 45 3.09 -16.05 10.92
C ASP A 45 4.63 -15.99 10.76
N LEU A 46 5.19 -14.83 10.40
CA LEU A 46 6.64 -14.61 10.29
C LEU A 46 7.38 -14.76 11.63
N ARG A 47 6.71 -14.47 12.77
CA ARG A 47 7.26 -14.69 14.13
C ARG A 47 7.10 -16.14 14.60
N ASP A 48 5.95 -16.75 14.32
CA ASP A 48 5.61 -18.09 14.78
C ASP A 48 6.44 -19.16 14.02
N PHE A 49 6.66 -18.96 12.71
CA PHE A 49 7.32 -19.94 11.84
C PHE A 49 8.78 -19.61 11.52
N SER A 50 9.35 -18.50 12.02
CA SER A 50 10.71 -18.03 11.71
C SER A 50 10.91 -17.63 10.24
N VAL A 51 11.70 -16.57 10.01
CA VAL A 51 11.93 -15.97 8.69
C VAL A 51 12.57 -16.95 7.70
N GLN A 52 13.41 -17.88 8.18
CA GLN A 52 14.16 -18.80 7.32
C GLN A 52 13.28 -19.82 6.60
N ASN A 53 12.03 -20.00 7.05
CA ASN A 53 11.10 -20.96 6.46
C ASN A 53 10.23 -20.33 5.37
N PHE A 54 10.47 -19.07 5.02
CA PHE A 54 9.78 -18.38 3.95
C PHE A 54 10.66 -18.33 2.70
N THR A 55 10.10 -18.71 1.56
CA THR A 55 10.70 -18.55 0.24
C THR A 55 10.05 -17.38 -0.46
N VAL A 56 10.88 -16.49 -1.03
CA VAL A 56 10.43 -15.36 -1.82
C VAL A 56 10.68 -15.72 -3.29
N GLU A 57 9.65 -15.61 -4.12
CA GLU A 57 9.73 -15.89 -5.55
C GLU A 57 9.12 -14.76 -6.36
N ASP A 58 9.74 -14.45 -7.49
CA ASP A 58 9.23 -13.50 -8.47
C ASP A 58 8.22 -14.21 -9.37
N PHE A 59 6.96 -13.77 -9.33
CA PHE A 59 5.92 -14.37 -10.15
C PHE A 59 5.99 -13.83 -11.58
N ALA A 60 5.92 -12.51 -11.74
CA ALA A 60 5.97 -11.86 -13.04
C ALA A 60 6.32 -10.38 -12.93
N VAL A 61 7.05 -9.87 -13.94
CA VAL A 61 7.33 -8.44 -14.11
C VAL A 61 6.23 -7.83 -14.97
N ALA A 62 5.65 -6.72 -14.49
CA ALA A 62 4.66 -5.91 -15.18
C ALA A 62 5.28 -4.61 -15.69
N GLU A 63 5.00 -4.27 -16.94
CA GLU A 63 5.40 -3.00 -17.55
C GLU A 63 4.45 -1.87 -17.15
N ASP A 64 3.16 -2.18 -17.07
CA ASP A 64 2.09 -1.23 -16.77
C ASP A 64 1.31 -1.57 -15.49
N ARG A 65 0.57 -0.57 -14.97
CA ARG A 65 -0.25 -0.72 -13.76
C ARG A 65 -1.48 -1.60 -13.98
N GLU A 66 -2.00 -1.67 -15.20
CA GLU A 66 -3.13 -2.55 -15.54
C GLU A 66 -2.68 -4.01 -15.54
N GLU A 67 -1.60 -4.31 -16.26
CA GLU A 67 -0.94 -5.62 -16.26
C GLU A 67 -0.56 -6.08 -14.85
N LEU A 68 -0.04 -5.18 -13.99
CA LEU A 68 0.26 -5.52 -12.60
C LEU A 68 -0.96 -6.03 -11.83
N LYS A 69 -2.15 -5.49 -12.09
CA LYS A 69 -3.39 -5.93 -11.42
C LYS A 69 -3.84 -7.27 -11.94
N ASP A 70 -3.72 -7.49 -13.24
CA ASP A 70 -4.12 -8.74 -13.88
C ASP A 70 -3.19 -9.88 -13.42
N LEU A 71 -1.87 -9.66 -13.46
CA LEU A 71 -0.87 -10.60 -12.92
C LEU A 71 -1.05 -10.86 -11.43
N PHE A 72 -1.42 -9.83 -10.66
CA PHE A 72 -1.70 -10.00 -9.23
C PHE A 72 -2.97 -10.85 -9.00
N ALA A 73 -4.02 -10.64 -9.78
CA ALA A 73 -5.23 -11.44 -9.71
C ALA A 73 -4.96 -12.90 -10.09
N GLU A 74 -4.17 -13.12 -11.15
CA GLU A 74 -3.75 -14.45 -11.58
C GLU A 74 -2.92 -15.16 -10.51
N ALA A 75 -1.95 -14.49 -9.89
CA ALA A 75 -1.17 -15.06 -8.79
C ALA A 75 -2.05 -15.42 -7.57
N MET A 76 -3.02 -14.57 -7.25
CA MET A 76 -3.98 -14.83 -6.16
C MET A 76 -4.85 -16.04 -6.44
N GLU A 77 -5.34 -16.22 -7.67
CA GLU A 77 -6.14 -17.38 -8.07
C GLU A 77 -5.30 -18.66 -8.13
N THR A 78 -4.09 -18.58 -8.70
CA THR A 78 -3.18 -19.73 -8.86
C THR A 78 -2.78 -20.33 -7.52
N TYR A 79 -2.39 -19.49 -6.56
CA TYR A 79 -1.87 -19.96 -5.28
C TYR A 79 -2.89 -19.89 -4.14
N ASN A 80 -4.12 -19.43 -4.39
CA ASN A 80 -5.13 -19.12 -3.37
C ASN A 80 -4.54 -18.31 -2.20
N GLY A 81 -3.63 -17.39 -2.55
CA GLY A 81 -2.77 -16.71 -1.58
C GLY A 81 -3.47 -15.59 -0.82
N ARG A 82 -2.85 -15.15 0.28
CA ARG A 82 -3.27 -13.98 1.05
C ARG A 82 -2.57 -12.73 0.53
N THR A 83 -3.30 -11.62 0.45
CA THR A 83 -2.72 -10.36 -0.03
C THR A 83 -1.76 -9.73 0.99
N LEU A 84 -0.56 -9.37 0.54
CA LEU A 84 0.40 -8.52 1.25
C LEU A 84 0.20 -7.04 0.95
N VAL A 85 -0.64 -6.72 -0.05
CA VAL A 85 -0.89 -5.36 -0.48
C VAL A 85 -1.63 -4.60 0.63
N GLY A 86 -1.03 -3.51 1.10
CA GLY A 86 -1.57 -2.70 2.21
C GLY A 86 -0.97 -3.00 3.59
N ILE A 87 -0.16 -4.06 3.72
CA ILE A 87 0.62 -4.28 4.94
C ILE A 87 1.75 -3.26 5.01
N LYS A 88 1.83 -2.53 6.14
CA LYS A 88 2.82 -1.48 6.34
C LYS A 88 4.18 -2.11 6.63
N THR A 89 5.19 -1.80 5.82
CA THR A 89 6.61 -2.19 6.01
C THR A 89 7.43 -1.12 6.72
N SER A 90 6.87 0.05 6.98
CA SER A 90 7.49 1.04 7.84
C SER A 90 6.43 1.78 8.65
N LEU A 91 6.80 2.12 9.88
CA LEU A 91 6.18 3.23 10.59
C LEU A 91 6.61 4.48 9.81
N GLY A 92 5.79 4.93 8.85
CA GLY A 92 6.08 6.15 8.09
C GLY A 92 6.46 7.31 9.02
N LYS A 93 7.12 8.35 8.48
CA LYS A 93 7.59 9.54 9.22
C LYS A 93 6.52 10.25 10.08
N THR A 94 5.24 9.87 9.99
CA THR A 94 4.14 10.27 10.88
C THR A 94 4.05 9.46 12.18
N SER A 95 4.96 8.50 12.40
CA SER A 95 5.03 7.67 13.60
C SER A 95 6.44 7.71 14.21
N ILE A 96 7.03 8.90 14.27
CA ILE A 96 8.03 9.21 15.31
C ILE A 96 7.25 9.45 16.60
N ALA A 97 6.66 8.39 17.15
CA ALA A 97 6.45 8.31 18.59
C ALA A 97 7.66 7.52 19.09
N THR A 98 8.70 8.27 19.42
CA THR A 98 9.82 7.93 20.30
C THR A 98 9.79 6.51 20.87
N MET A 99 10.79 5.73 20.47
CA MET A 99 11.19 4.55 21.22
C MET A 99 11.36 4.92 22.70
N ALA A 100 10.63 4.22 23.57
CA ALA A 100 10.93 4.16 24.99
C ALA A 100 11.20 2.69 25.36
N PRO A 101 12.30 2.39 26.06
CA PRO A 101 12.63 1.02 26.43
C PRO A 101 11.66 0.57 27.52
N LEU A 102 10.84 -0.45 27.23
CA LEU A 102 9.95 -1.07 28.20
C LEU A 102 10.81 -1.87 29.20
N LYS A 103 11.18 -1.21 30.30
CA LYS A 103 11.58 -1.89 31.54
C LYS A 103 10.40 -2.69 32.06
N SER A 104 10.68 -3.91 32.52
CA SER A 104 9.74 -4.80 33.16
C SER A 104 9.16 -4.18 34.43
N SER A 105 7.84 -4.21 34.56
CA SER A 105 7.19 -4.24 35.87
C SER A 105 5.82 -4.88 35.74
N VAL A 106 5.78 -6.14 36.12
CA VAL A 106 4.62 -6.88 36.61
C VAL A 106 3.74 -5.99 37.49
N LYS A 107 2.43 -5.98 37.25
CA LYS A 107 1.38 -5.95 38.28
C LYS A 107 -0.01 -6.19 37.67
N ILE A 108 -0.52 -7.39 37.96
CA ILE A 108 -1.91 -7.81 37.80
C ILE A 108 -2.77 -7.08 38.86
N PRO A 109 -4.01 -6.72 38.55
CA PRO A 109 -5.09 -7.07 39.48
C PRO A 109 -6.30 -7.72 38.80
N LYS A 110 -6.93 -8.60 39.59
CA LYS A 110 -8.03 -9.50 39.27
C LYS A 110 -9.40 -8.84 39.53
N ARG A 111 -10.38 -9.20 38.68
CA ARG A 111 -11.83 -9.46 38.94
C ARG A 111 -12.76 -8.29 39.35
N PRO A 112 -14.11 -8.43 39.30
CA PRO A 112 -14.94 -9.59 38.93
C PRO A 112 -16.05 -9.34 37.89
N VAL A 113 -16.57 -10.47 37.39
CA VAL A 113 -17.82 -10.64 36.65
C VAL A 113 -19.06 -10.41 37.55
N SER A 114 -20.12 -9.82 36.99
CA SER A 114 -21.47 -9.94 37.53
C SER A 114 -22.45 -10.18 36.38
N SER A 115 -22.94 -11.41 36.33
CA SER A 115 -24.14 -11.88 35.65
C SER A 115 -25.40 -11.28 36.29
N ALA A 116 -26.38 -10.88 35.49
CA ALA A 116 -27.79 -10.90 35.86
C ALA A 116 -28.67 -11.04 34.61
N ALA A 117 -29.67 -11.91 34.73
CA ALA A 117 -30.51 -12.45 33.68
C ALA A 117 -31.96 -11.93 33.77
N LEU A 118 -32.70 -12.17 32.68
CA LEU A 118 -34.16 -12.40 32.55
C LEU A 118 -35.20 -11.30 32.85
N ALA A 119 -36.02 -11.00 31.82
CA ALA A 119 -37.50 -11.01 31.79
C ALA A 119 -37.95 -10.63 30.36
N ILE A 120 -38.54 -11.46 29.48
CA ILE A 120 -39.87 -12.12 29.41
C ILE A 120 -41.09 -11.17 29.39
N SER A 121 -41.71 -11.05 28.20
CA SER A 121 -43.16 -10.97 27.90
C SER A 121 -43.27 -10.84 26.35
N LYS A 122 -43.69 -11.82 25.53
CA LYS A 122 -44.91 -12.63 25.34
C LYS A 122 -46.14 -11.84 24.83
N ALA A 123 -46.66 -12.34 23.68
CA ALA A 123 -48.01 -12.21 23.09
C ALA A 123 -48.31 -10.93 22.27
N ALA A 124 -49.04 -10.93 21.15
CA ALA A 124 -49.65 -11.96 20.30
C ALA A 124 -50.19 -11.32 18.99
N SER A 125 -50.34 -12.16 17.95
CA SER A 125 -51.41 -12.18 16.91
C SER A 125 -51.86 -10.85 16.26
N THR A 126 -51.81 -10.68 14.94
CA THR A 126 -52.86 -11.20 14.03
C THR A 126 -52.44 -11.11 12.57
N LYS A 127 -52.62 -12.22 11.83
CA LYS A 127 -52.85 -12.30 10.38
C LYS A 127 -54.39 -12.30 10.16
N PRO A 128 -54.99 -11.98 8.97
CA PRO A 128 -54.62 -12.65 7.71
C PRO A 128 -54.92 -11.95 6.35
N ARG A 129 -54.41 -12.62 5.29
CA ARG A 129 -55.04 -12.85 3.96
C ARG A 129 -54.87 -11.81 2.83
N ARG A 130 -54.12 -12.15 1.77
CA ARG A 130 -54.57 -12.56 0.40
C ARG A 130 -53.39 -12.59 -0.60
N THR A 131 -53.38 -13.61 -1.46
CA THR A 131 -52.51 -13.87 -2.62
C THR A 131 -53.11 -13.22 -3.90
N PRO A 132 -52.59 -13.46 -5.14
CA PRO A 132 -51.27 -13.14 -5.70
C PRO A 132 -51.39 -12.42 -7.08
N THR A 133 -50.40 -11.62 -7.53
CA THR A 133 -50.26 -11.25 -8.95
C THR A 133 -48.80 -11.16 -9.41
N LYS A 134 -48.53 -11.77 -10.56
CA LYS A 134 -47.29 -11.71 -11.35
C LYS A 134 -46.99 -10.29 -11.83
N ALA A 135 -45.71 -9.91 -11.90
CA ALA A 135 -45.19 -8.99 -12.93
C ALA A 135 -43.70 -9.26 -13.18
N VAL A 136 -43.32 -9.18 -14.45
CA VAL A 136 -42.02 -9.46 -15.05
C VAL A 136 -41.38 -8.13 -15.44
N ASN A 137 -40.04 -8.10 -15.41
CA ASN A 137 -39.12 -7.13 -16.04
C ASN A 137 -38.80 -5.84 -15.25
N GLU A 138 -37.51 -5.63 -14.96
CA GLU A 138 -36.73 -4.44 -15.37
C GLU A 138 -35.27 -4.61 -14.91
N LYS A 139 -34.37 -4.89 -15.87
CA LYS A 139 -33.38 -3.97 -16.45
C LYS A 139 -32.28 -3.50 -15.48
N VAL A 140 -31.12 -4.12 -15.68
CA VAL A 140 -29.75 -3.58 -15.59
C VAL A 140 -29.62 -2.15 -15.09
N SER A 141 -28.84 -1.97 -14.01
CA SER A 141 -28.38 -0.68 -13.51
C SER A 141 -27.50 0.01 -14.56
N SER A 142 -28.14 0.76 -15.46
CA SER A 142 -27.49 1.73 -16.34
C SER A 142 -27.02 2.91 -15.50
N GLY A 143 -25.85 2.78 -14.90
CA GLY A 143 -25.13 3.86 -14.22
C GLY A 143 -24.44 4.79 -15.21
N ARG A 144 -25.20 5.39 -16.13
CA ARG A 144 -24.76 6.47 -17.01
C ARG A 144 -25.68 7.66 -16.85
N THR A 145 -25.53 8.39 -15.74
CA THR A 145 -26.23 9.66 -15.54
C THR A 145 -25.28 10.73 -14.96
N GLY A 146 -24.82 11.59 -15.87
CA GLY A 146 -24.84 13.05 -15.70
C GLY A 146 -23.85 13.70 -14.72
N ASN A 147 -22.65 14.03 -15.19
CA ASN A 147 -22.09 15.40 -15.01
C ASN A 147 -20.82 15.68 -15.83
N ALA A 148 -20.95 15.98 -17.13
CA ALA A 148 -19.83 16.35 -18.00
C ALA A 148 -19.02 17.56 -17.48
N ALA A 149 -19.66 18.46 -16.72
CA ALA A 149 -18.98 19.61 -16.09
C ALA A 149 -18.02 19.19 -14.96
N LYS A 150 -18.39 18.17 -14.16
CA LYS A 150 -17.52 17.68 -13.09
C LYS A 150 -16.34 16.87 -13.65
N GLU A 151 -16.56 16.10 -14.72
CA GLU A 151 -15.46 15.41 -15.41
C GLU A 151 -14.45 16.38 -16.03
N ARG A 152 -14.90 17.51 -16.61
CA ARG A 152 -14.01 18.56 -17.12
C ARG A 152 -13.21 19.24 -16.01
N MET A 153 -13.84 19.59 -14.89
CA MET A 153 -13.16 20.20 -13.75
C MET A 153 -12.13 19.27 -13.10
N ILE A 154 -12.40 17.96 -13.07
CA ILE A 154 -11.45 16.96 -12.55
C ILE A 154 -10.26 16.81 -13.51
N LYS A 155 -10.51 16.77 -14.82
CA LYS A 155 -9.46 16.65 -15.84
C LYS A 155 -8.53 17.87 -15.89
N GLU A 156 -9.08 19.08 -15.75
CA GLU A 156 -8.32 20.33 -15.73
C GLU A 156 -7.43 20.43 -14.49
N LYS A 157 -7.98 20.14 -13.30
CA LYS A 157 -7.20 20.14 -12.04
C LYS A 157 -6.01 19.16 -12.07
N LEU A 158 -6.15 18.01 -12.73
CA LEU A 158 -5.06 17.05 -12.86
C LEU A 158 -3.96 17.52 -13.84
N ALA A 159 -4.35 18.28 -14.87
CA ALA A 159 -3.40 18.87 -15.82
C ALA A 159 -2.59 20.00 -15.16
N ASP A 160 -3.22 20.84 -14.35
CA ASP A 160 -2.57 21.94 -13.64
C ASP A 160 -1.57 21.45 -12.59
N GLU A 161 -1.91 20.42 -11.81
CA GLU A 161 -0.98 19.83 -10.83
C GLU A 161 0.24 19.17 -11.51
N LYS A 162 0.00 18.49 -12.64
CA LYS A 162 1.08 17.88 -13.44
C LYS A 162 1.98 18.95 -14.08
N ALA A 163 1.40 20.06 -14.56
CA ALA A 163 2.15 21.19 -15.09
C ALA A 163 3.01 21.86 -14.01
N GLN A 164 2.49 22.04 -12.78
CA GLN A 164 3.26 22.61 -11.67
C GLN A 164 4.43 21.70 -11.28
N ARG A 165 4.22 20.38 -11.22
CA ARG A 165 5.30 19.43 -10.91
C ARG A 165 6.37 19.39 -12.00
N ALA A 166 5.96 19.50 -13.27
CA ALA A 166 6.89 19.61 -14.40
C ALA A 166 7.66 20.95 -14.37
N GLN A 167 7.01 22.06 -14.05
CA GLN A 167 7.65 23.38 -13.92
C GLN A 167 8.65 23.42 -12.76
N LEU A 168 8.34 22.84 -11.61
CA LEU A 168 9.28 22.75 -10.49
C LEU A 168 10.50 21.91 -10.84
N LYS A 169 10.31 20.77 -11.52
CA LYS A 169 11.42 19.92 -11.97
C LYS A 169 12.26 20.61 -13.04
N SER A 170 11.62 21.30 -13.99
CA SER A 170 12.29 22.11 -15.02
C SER A 170 13.12 23.23 -14.39
N ARG A 171 12.57 23.92 -13.39
CA ARG A 171 13.28 24.99 -12.67
C ARG A 171 14.52 24.47 -11.95
N GLN A 172 14.43 23.32 -11.27
CA GLN A 172 15.59 22.69 -10.64
C GLN A 172 16.69 22.31 -11.65
N VAL A 173 16.31 21.84 -12.85
CA VAL A 173 17.27 21.52 -13.91
C VAL A 173 17.93 22.78 -14.48
N MET A 174 17.17 23.88 -14.64
CA MET A 174 17.73 25.17 -15.06
C MET A 174 18.69 25.73 -14.01
N ASP A 175 18.32 25.70 -12.73
CA ASP A 175 19.19 26.17 -11.64
C ASP A 175 20.49 25.35 -11.57
N GLN A 176 20.43 24.02 -11.75
CA GLN A 176 21.61 23.16 -11.83
C GLN A 176 22.47 23.44 -13.08
N ALA A 177 21.84 23.76 -14.20
CA ALA A 177 22.55 24.13 -15.43
C ALA A 177 23.27 25.49 -15.28
N ASP A 178 22.64 26.45 -14.62
CA ASP A 178 23.24 27.76 -14.33
C ASP A 178 24.42 27.62 -13.35
N GLU A 179 24.31 26.74 -12.34
CA GLU A 179 25.42 26.39 -11.46
C GLU A 179 26.57 25.71 -12.23
N MET A 180 26.28 24.76 -13.12
CA MET A 180 27.30 24.13 -13.97
C MET A 180 27.95 25.12 -14.94
N ALA A 181 27.17 26.04 -15.52
CA ALA A 181 27.67 27.08 -16.40
C ALA A 181 28.58 28.07 -15.65
N ALA A 182 28.22 28.45 -14.42
CA ALA A 182 29.07 29.29 -13.56
C ALA A 182 30.39 28.59 -13.20
N ILE A 183 30.36 27.28 -12.93
CA ILE A 183 31.56 26.49 -12.66
C ILE A 183 32.44 26.38 -13.91
N MET A 184 31.85 26.14 -15.09
CA MET A 184 32.59 26.11 -16.37
C MET A 184 33.21 27.47 -16.70
N ALA A 185 32.46 28.56 -16.57
CA ALA A 185 32.98 29.92 -16.82
C ALA A 185 34.15 30.27 -15.87
N ARG A 186 34.09 29.82 -14.61
CA ARG A 186 35.18 29.99 -13.63
C ARG A 186 36.39 29.13 -13.97
N LEU A 187 36.20 27.93 -14.52
CA LEU A 187 37.27 27.07 -15.00
C LEU A 187 37.95 27.69 -16.24
N ASP A 188 37.19 28.20 -17.20
CA ASP A 188 37.73 28.86 -18.39
C ASP A 188 38.51 30.14 -18.03
N SER A 189 38.00 30.92 -17.07
CA SER A 189 38.71 32.10 -16.55
C SER A 189 40.03 31.74 -15.86
N ARG A 190 40.09 30.60 -15.16
CA ARG A 190 41.30 30.09 -14.50
C ARG A 190 42.28 29.42 -15.47
N GLY A 191 41.78 28.75 -16.52
CA GLY A 191 42.60 28.15 -17.56
C GLY A 191 43.28 29.19 -18.46
N SER A 192 42.59 30.30 -18.75
CA SER A 192 43.11 31.39 -19.60
C SER A 192 44.32 32.11 -19.00
N THR A 193 44.43 32.19 -17.66
CA THR A 193 45.57 32.85 -16.99
C THR A 193 46.78 31.93 -16.79
N ALA A 194 46.61 30.60 -16.90
CA ALA A 194 47.71 29.63 -16.81
C ALA A 194 48.52 29.49 -18.11
N GLY A 195 47.96 29.92 -19.26
CA GLY A 195 48.61 29.86 -20.57
C GLY A 195 49.52 31.05 -20.93
N LYS A 196 49.53 32.13 -20.15
CA LYS A 196 50.26 33.39 -20.48
C LYS A 196 51.67 33.47 -19.85
N LYS A 197 52.21 32.35 -19.36
CA LYS A 197 53.56 32.30 -18.77
C LYS A 197 54.41 31.22 -19.45
N ARG A 198 54.74 31.44 -20.73
CA ARG A 198 55.89 30.85 -21.42
C ARG A 198 56.49 31.90 -22.34
#